data_AF-A0A6I4YTR3-F1
#
_entry.id   AF-A0A6I4YTR3-F1
#
_cell.length_a   1.000
_cell.length_b   1.000
_cell.length_c   1.000
_cell.angle_alpha   90.00
_cell.angle_beta   90.00
_cell.angle_gamma   90.00
#
_symmetry.space_group_name_H-M   'P 1'
#
loop_
_entity.id
_entity.type
_entity.pdbx_description
1 polymer ?
#
loop_
_entity_poly.entity_id
_entity_poly.type
_entity_poly.pdbx_seq_one_letter_code
_entity_poly.pdbx_strand_id
1 'polypeptide(L)'
;MLPEEIKQKNNLGTGKFLLLNLVTLSIFSLERISVMTSLIESFSGEKISSEKFKITLQVITSFYILLSGENTFNRNAFIGLLLQLLSFVLWGMFAYWSFQAKREIEIYSVKELGFSYKMNSFYTILFNVLYINYCLNDLADENMKYNYIKSQNV
;
A
#
# COMPACT_ATOMS: atom_id res chain seq x y z
N MET A 1 -18.46 -4.90 -5.38
CA MET A 1 -17.47 -5.97 -5.63
C MET A 1 -17.43 -6.86 -4.41
N LEU A 2 -17.28 -8.19 -4.56
CA LEU A 2 -17.18 -9.11 -3.41
C LEU A 2 -15.74 -9.18 -2.88
N PRO A 3 -15.52 -9.40 -1.57
CA PRO A 3 -14.17 -9.54 -1.01
C PRO A 3 -13.31 -10.63 -1.64
N GLU A 4 -13.92 -11.73 -2.08
CA GLU A 4 -13.23 -12.80 -2.80
C GLU A 4 -12.71 -12.34 -4.17
N GLU A 5 -13.49 -11.52 -4.89
CA GLU A 5 -13.08 -10.91 -6.15
C GLU A 5 -11.94 -9.91 -5.92
N ILE A 6 -11.94 -9.19 -4.80
CA ILE A 6 -10.84 -8.29 -4.41
C ILE A 6 -9.56 -9.09 -4.21
N LYS A 7 -9.60 -10.19 -3.45
CA LYS A 7 -8.46 -11.09 -3.23
C LYS A 7 -7.96 -11.69 -4.55
N GLN A 8 -8.87 -12.13 -5.41
CA GLN A 8 -8.54 -12.69 -6.72
C GLN A 8 -7.93 -11.65 -7.66
N LYS A 9 -8.45 -10.43 -7.72
CA LYS A 9 -7.92 -9.33 -8.55
C LYS A 9 -6.60 -8.79 -8.01
N ASN A 10 -6.42 -8.76 -6.69
CA ASN A 10 -5.15 -8.38 -6.08
C ASN A 10 -4.03 -9.36 -6.47
N ASN A 11 -4.39 -10.65 -6.63
CA ASN A 11 -3.63 -11.75 -7.22
C ASN A 11 -2.17 -11.88 -6.73
N LEU A 12 -1.86 -11.39 -5.53
CA LEU A 12 -0.50 -11.44 -4.98
C LEU A 12 -0.53 -11.63 -3.47
N GLY A 13 -0.14 -12.84 -3.05
CA GLY A 13 0.04 -13.16 -1.65
C GLY A 13 1.12 -12.28 -1.01
N THR A 14 0.89 -11.84 0.22
CA THR A 14 1.77 -10.90 0.94
C THR A 14 3.20 -11.42 1.11
N GLY A 15 3.39 -12.74 1.26
CA GLY A 15 4.72 -13.34 1.32
C GLY A 15 5.49 -13.21 0.00
N LYS A 16 4.84 -13.49 -1.15
CA LYS A 16 5.45 -13.26 -2.47
C LYS A 16 5.75 -11.78 -2.68
N PHE A 17 4.84 -10.90 -2.25
CA PHE A 17 5.05 -9.47 -2.35
C PHE A 17 6.27 -9.01 -1.54
N LEU A 18 6.41 -9.47 -0.31
CA LEU A 18 7.58 -9.18 0.54
C LEU A 18 8.88 -9.64 -0.12
N LEU A 19 8.92 -10.87 -0.64
CA LEU A 19 10.10 -11.41 -1.32
C LEU A 19 10.47 -10.58 -2.56
N LEU A 20 9.50 -10.24 -3.41
CA LEU A 20 9.70 -9.37 -4.56
C LEU A 20 10.20 -7.98 -4.14
N ASN A 21 9.67 -7.45 -3.04
CA ASN A 21 10.11 -6.16 -2.50
C ASN A 21 11.58 -6.17 -2.08
N LEU A 22 12.01 -7.24 -1.40
CA LEU A 22 13.40 -7.43 -0.97
C LEU A 22 14.35 -7.59 -2.16
N VAL A 23 13.95 -8.37 -3.18
CA VAL A 23 14.76 -8.58 -4.40
C VAL A 23 14.87 -7.33 -5.25
N THR A 24 13.80 -6.54 -5.34
CA THR A 24 13.74 -5.33 -6.19
C THR A 24 14.10 -4.05 -5.44
N LEU A 25 14.52 -4.14 -4.17
CA LEU A 25 14.82 -2.98 -3.33
C LEU A 25 13.69 -1.94 -3.33
N SER A 26 12.45 -2.38 -3.12
CA SER A 26 11.23 -1.55 -3.10
C SER A 26 10.75 -0.98 -4.43
N ILE A 27 11.43 -1.20 -5.56
CA ILE A 27 10.94 -0.75 -6.88
C ILE A 27 9.56 -1.35 -7.18
N PHE A 28 9.36 -2.62 -6.82
CA PHE A 28 8.09 -3.30 -7.04
C PHE A 28 6.92 -2.70 -6.22
N SER A 29 7.19 -1.96 -5.14
CA SER A 29 6.15 -1.23 -4.40
C SER A 29 5.45 -0.17 -5.26
N LEU A 30 6.16 0.46 -6.20
CA LEU A 30 5.61 1.53 -7.04
C LEU A 30 4.55 1.02 -8.00
N GLU A 31 4.81 -0.12 -8.64
CA GLU A 31 3.84 -0.77 -9.51
C GLU A 31 2.62 -1.22 -8.72
N ARG A 32 2.86 -1.82 -7.53
CA ARG A 32 1.78 -2.32 -6.67
C ARG A 32 0.89 -1.22 -6.12
N ILE A 33 1.41 -0.03 -5.86
CA ILE A 33 0.59 1.14 -5.52
C ILE A 33 -0.43 1.43 -6.61
N SER A 34 -0.02 1.44 -7.87
CA SER A 34 -0.92 1.75 -9.00
C SER A 34 -2.02 0.70 -9.13
N VAL A 35 -1.65 -0.59 -9.07
CA VAL A 35 -2.61 -1.71 -9.14
C VAL A 35 -3.59 -1.68 -7.99
N MET A 36 -3.11 -1.58 -6.74
CA MET A 36 -3.98 -1.54 -5.57
C MET A 36 -4.83 -0.27 -5.51
N THR A 37 -4.31 0.85 -6.00
CA THR A 37 -5.10 2.09 -6.14
C THR A 37 -6.29 1.86 -7.04
N SER A 38 -6.08 1.36 -8.25
CA SER A 38 -7.17 1.10 -9.19
C SER A 38 -8.16 0.08 -8.66
N LEU A 39 -7.69 -0.92 -7.91
CA LEU A 39 -8.56 -1.89 -7.25
C LEU A 39 -9.43 -1.23 -6.17
N ILE A 40 -8.83 -0.42 -5.28
CA ILE A 40 -9.54 0.28 -4.21
C ILE A 40 -10.57 1.24 -4.78
N GLU A 41 -10.17 2.08 -5.74
CA GLU A 41 -11.07 3.02 -6.42
C GLU A 41 -12.25 2.29 -7.10
N SER A 42 -12.03 1.07 -7.61
CA SER A 42 -13.10 0.29 -8.27
C SER A 42 -14.18 -0.21 -7.32
N PHE A 43 -13.88 -0.44 -6.04
CA PHE A 43 -14.88 -0.89 -5.06
C PHE A 43 -15.36 0.22 -4.12
N SER A 44 -14.54 1.23 -3.84
CA SER A 44 -14.92 2.35 -2.98
C SER A 44 -15.72 3.42 -3.73
N GLY A 45 -15.52 3.53 -5.05
CA GLY A 45 -16.09 4.61 -5.86
C GLY A 45 -15.40 5.97 -5.65
N GLU A 46 -14.39 6.03 -4.78
CA GLU A 46 -13.69 7.25 -4.38
C GLU A 46 -12.24 7.25 -4.88
N LYS A 47 -11.77 8.39 -5.38
CA LYS A 47 -10.37 8.54 -5.81
C LYS A 47 -9.45 8.67 -4.59
N ILE A 48 -8.54 7.71 -4.42
CA ILE A 48 -7.62 7.69 -3.27
C ILE A 48 -6.32 8.45 -3.52
N SER A 49 -5.88 8.51 -4.77
CA SER A 49 -4.65 9.21 -5.14
C SER A 49 -4.78 9.87 -6.50
N SER A 50 -4.39 11.14 -6.58
CA SER A 50 -4.38 11.86 -7.84
C SER A 50 -3.32 11.29 -8.79
N GLU A 51 -3.54 11.42 -10.09
CA GLU A 51 -2.54 11.07 -11.10
C GLU A 51 -1.23 11.85 -10.88
N LYS A 52 -1.34 13.12 -10.48
CA LYS A 52 -0.19 13.97 -10.12
C LYS A 52 0.62 13.36 -8.97
N PHE A 53 -0.02 12.80 -7.95
CA PHE A 53 0.69 12.12 -6.86
C PHE A 53 1.51 10.93 -7.37
N LYS A 54 0.94 10.10 -8.24
CA LYS A 54 1.64 8.93 -8.81
C LYS A 54 2.87 9.35 -9.63
N ILE A 55 2.72 10.37 -10.49
CA ILE A 55 3.83 10.90 -11.30
C ILE A 55 4.92 11.47 -10.38
N THR A 56 4.56 12.28 -9.38
CA THR A 56 5.52 12.83 -8.43
C THR A 56 6.27 11.73 -7.68
N LEU A 57 5.59 10.68 -7.23
CA LEU A 57 6.21 9.55 -6.55
C LEU A 57 7.24 8.84 -7.44
N GLN A 58 6.89 8.61 -8.71
CA GLN A 58 7.80 8.00 -9.69
C GLN A 58 9.02 8.88 -9.98
N VAL A 59 8.83 10.18 -10.16
CA VAL A 59 9.92 11.14 -10.42
C VAL A 59 10.89 11.20 -9.24
N ILE A 60 10.38 11.38 -8.01
CA ILE A 60 11.22 11.44 -6.81
C ILE A 60 11.94 10.12 -6.59
N THR A 61 11.29 8.98 -6.80
CA THR A 61 11.93 7.67 -6.63
C THR A 61 13.03 7.45 -7.67
N SER A 62 12.79 7.83 -8.93
CA SER A 62 13.80 7.72 -10.00
C SER A 62 15.01 8.59 -9.71
N PHE A 63 14.80 9.81 -9.21
CA PHE A 63 15.86 10.73 -8.83
C PHE A 63 16.65 10.22 -7.60
N TYR A 64 15.96 9.65 -6.61
CA TYR A 64 16.60 9.01 -5.46
C TYR A 64 17.49 7.84 -5.88
N ILE A 65 17.01 6.96 -6.76
CA ILE A 65 17.80 5.82 -7.27
C ILE A 65 19.05 6.33 -8.01
N LEU A 66 18.92 7.33 -8.87
CA LEU A 66 20.03 7.93 -9.62
C LEU A 66 21.13 8.42 -8.67
N LEU A 67 20.77 9.21 -7.65
CA LEU A 67 21.73 9.75 -6.68
C LEU A 67 22.31 8.67 -5.76
N SER A 68 21.56 7.59 -5.50
CA SER A 68 22.01 6.51 -4.62
C SER A 68 23.15 5.67 -5.22
N GLY A 69 23.26 5.64 -6.55
CA GLY A 69 24.26 4.86 -7.29
C GLY A 69 25.68 5.44 -7.26
N GLU A 70 25.89 6.64 -6.73
CA GLU A 70 27.22 7.21 -6.58
C GLU A 70 28.06 6.47 -5.52
N ASN A 71 29.35 6.25 -5.79
CA ASN A 71 30.27 5.58 -4.87
C ASN A 71 30.24 6.23 -3.48
N THR A 72 29.85 5.45 -2.46
CA THR A 72 29.71 5.91 -1.06
C THR A 72 31.01 6.46 -0.49
N PHE A 73 32.16 5.98 -0.95
CA PHE A 73 33.49 6.38 -0.45
C PHE A 73 33.90 7.81 -0.86
N ASN A 74 33.35 8.34 -1.94
CA ASN A 74 33.65 9.70 -2.44
C ASN A 74 32.40 10.57 -2.48
N ARG A 75 31.38 10.22 -1.68
CA ARG A 75 30.09 10.89 -1.69
C ARG A 75 30.20 12.24 -1.00
N ASN A 76 29.90 13.29 -1.74
CA ASN A 76 29.85 14.65 -1.19
C ASN A 76 28.82 14.73 -0.06
N ALA A 77 29.16 15.41 1.04
CA ALA A 77 28.28 15.56 2.21
C ALA A 77 26.91 16.16 1.85
N PHE A 78 26.89 17.09 0.89
CA PHE A 78 25.65 17.67 0.34
C PHE A 78 24.74 16.61 -0.30
N ILE A 79 25.30 15.69 -1.10
CA ILE A 79 24.55 14.62 -1.77
C ILE A 79 24.03 13.62 -0.72
N GLY A 80 24.83 13.34 0.31
CA GLY A 80 24.41 12.52 1.45
C GLY A 80 23.18 13.10 2.16
N LEU A 81 23.20 14.39 2.49
CA LEU A 81 22.07 15.08 3.12
C LEU A 81 20.84 15.11 2.22
N LEU A 82 21.02 15.37 0.91
CA LEU A 82 19.92 15.37 -0.06
C LEU A 82 19.25 13.99 -0.14
N LEU A 83 20.02 12.91 -0.20
CA LEU A 83 19.50 11.54 -0.21
C LEU A 83 18.72 11.21 1.06
N GLN A 84 19.22 11.66 2.22
CA GLN A 84 18.51 11.46 3.49
C GLN A 84 17.16 12.17 3.48
N LEU A 85 17.11 13.44 3.06
CA LEU A 85 15.86 14.18 2.94
C LEU A 85 14.89 13.53 1.95
N LEU A 86 15.37 13.12 0.77
CA LEU A 86 14.56 12.41 -0.22
C LEU A 86 13.99 11.10 0.33
N SER A 87 14.76 10.35 1.14
CA SER A 87 14.28 9.12 1.77
C SER A 87 13.11 9.37 2.72
N PHE A 88 13.15 10.45 3.51
CA PHE A 88 12.05 10.83 4.40
C PHE A 88 10.83 11.30 3.62
N VAL A 89 11.02 12.05 2.54
CA VAL A 89 9.92 12.48 1.66
C VAL A 89 9.25 11.27 1.02
N LEU A 90 10.02 10.34 0.45
CA LEU A 90 9.50 9.11 -0.15
C LEU A 90 8.73 8.29 0.88
N TRP A 91 9.31 8.05 2.05
CA TRP A 91 8.64 7.34 3.13
C TRP A 91 7.32 8.01 3.54
N GLY A 92 7.31 9.35 3.66
CA GLY A 92 6.10 10.13 3.93
C GLY A 92 5.04 9.99 2.85
N MET A 93 5.43 9.92 1.58
CA MET A 93 4.50 9.68 0.46
C MET A 93 3.91 8.27 0.51
N PHE A 94 4.73 7.25 0.78
CA PHE A 94 4.26 5.87 0.96
C PHE A 94 3.28 5.75 2.13
N ALA A 95 3.57 6.42 3.25
CA ALA A 95 2.70 6.48 4.42
C ALA A 95 1.39 7.20 4.11
N TYR A 96 1.46 8.38 3.49
CA TYR A 96 0.29 9.14 3.06
C TYR A 96 -0.64 8.29 2.20
N TRP A 97 -0.12 7.64 1.15
CA TRP A 97 -0.90 6.76 0.30
C TRP A 97 -1.52 5.60 1.09
N SER A 98 -0.76 5.00 2.00
CA SER A 98 -1.24 3.87 2.80
C SER A 98 -2.38 4.27 3.74
N PHE A 99 -2.36 5.48 4.32
CA PHE A 99 -3.47 5.99 5.12
C PHE A 99 -4.74 6.26 4.29
N GLN A 100 -4.58 6.78 3.08
CA GLN A 100 -5.72 6.98 2.17
C GLN A 100 -6.35 5.64 1.79
N ALA A 101 -5.52 4.64 1.44
CA ALA A 101 -5.98 3.29 1.15
C ALA A 101 -6.67 2.65 2.36
N LYS A 102 -6.07 2.75 3.55
CA LYS A 102 -6.66 2.29 4.81
C LYS A 102 -8.06 2.86 5.00
N ARG A 103 -8.21 4.19 4.90
CA ARG A 103 -9.49 4.87 5.13
C ARG A 103 -10.59 4.31 4.22
N GLU A 104 -10.32 4.14 2.93
CA GLU A 104 -11.32 3.62 2.01
C GLU A 104 -11.66 2.15 2.24
N ILE A 105 -10.68 1.32 2.64
CA ILE A 105 -10.94 -0.09 3.00
C ILE A 105 -11.86 -0.17 4.22
N GLU A 106 -11.59 0.63 5.27
CA GLU A 106 -12.43 0.67 6.48
C GLU A 106 -13.84 1.19 6.18
N ILE A 107 -13.96 2.22 5.33
CA ILE A 107 -15.27 2.75 4.91
C ILE A 107 -16.04 1.70 4.12
N TYR A 108 -15.39 1.05 3.16
CA TYR A 108 -16.01 0.01 2.34
C TYR A 108 -16.49 -1.17 3.20
N SER A 109 -15.70 -1.63 4.18
CA SER A 109 -16.11 -2.76 5.03
C SER A 109 -17.40 -2.45 5.79
N VAL A 110 -17.52 -1.23 6.32
CA VAL A 110 -18.69 -0.83 7.11
C VAL A 110 -19.90 -0.62 6.20
N LYS A 111 -19.73 0.09 5.08
CA LYS A 111 -20.84 0.45 4.18
C LYS A 111 -21.38 -0.74 3.39
N GLU A 112 -20.49 -1.56 2.81
CA GLU A 112 -20.87 -2.61 1.86
C GLU A 112 -20.94 -4.00 2.51
N LEU A 113 -20.04 -4.30 3.45
CA LEU A 113 -19.99 -5.62 4.11
C LEU A 113 -20.74 -5.66 5.44
N GLY A 114 -21.07 -4.51 6.01
CA GLY A 114 -21.80 -4.39 7.27
C GLY A 114 -20.99 -4.79 8.51
N PHE A 115 -19.65 -4.81 8.43
CA PHE A 115 -18.77 -5.02 9.59
C PHE A 115 -17.58 -4.04 9.60
N SER A 116 -17.05 -3.76 10.79
CA SER A 116 -15.91 -2.85 10.96
C SER A 116 -14.59 -3.61 10.87
N TYR A 117 -13.91 -3.52 9.72
CA TYR A 117 -12.55 -4.03 9.55
C TYR A 117 -11.57 -2.96 10.06
N LYS A 118 -11.12 -3.07 11.31
CA LYS A 118 -10.22 -2.07 11.92
C LYS A 118 -8.77 -2.36 11.58
N MET A 119 -8.17 -1.49 10.77
CA MET A 119 -6.76 -1.58 10.39
C MET A 119 -5.87 -0.89 11.42
N ASN A 120 -4.70 -1.46 11.71
CA ASN A 120 -3.76 -0.91 12.68
C ASN A 120 -2.92 0.23 12.06
N SER A 121 -3.02 1.44 12.62
CA SER A 121 -2.26 2.61 12.15
C SER A 121 -0.75 2.48 12.30
N PHE A 122 -0.28 1.77 13.33
CA PHE A 122 1.16 1.53 13.53
C PHE A 122 1.72 0.66 12.40
N TYR A 123 1.03 -0.42 12.02
CA TYR A 123 1.43 -1.25 10.88
C TYR A 123 1.27 -0.53 9.54
N THR A 124 0.30 0.38 9.43
CA THR A 124 0.13 1.23 8.24
C THR A 124 1.36 2.12 8.01
N ILE A 125 1.95 2.67 9.07
CA ILE A 125 3.17 3.51 8.97
C ILE A 125 4.43 2.66 8.76
N LEU A 126 4.56 1.54 9.47
CA LEU A 126 5.79 0.74 9.47
C LEU A 126 5.95 -0.07 8.16
N PHE A 127 4.87 -0.70 7.71
CA PHE A 127 4.89 -1.61 6.56
C PHE A 127 4.25 -1.02 5.30
N ASN A 128 3.55 0.12 5.41
CA ASN A 128 3.00 0.88 4.29
C ASN A 128 2.26 -0.02 3.27
N VAL A 129 2.76 -0.05 2.04
CA VAL A 129 2.21 -0.80 0.90
C VAL A 129 2.05 -2.29 1.20
N LEU A 130 2.97 -2.89 1.95
CA LEU A 130 2.90 -4.30 2.36
C LEU A 130 1.68 -4.57 3.25
N TYR A 131 1.39 -3.66 4.17
CA TYR A 131 0.24 -3.80 5.07
C TYR A 131 -1.08 -3.64 4.33
N ILE A 132 -1.17 -2.69 3.39
CA ILE A 132 -2.36 -2.55 2.56
C ILE A 132 -2.60 -3.81 1.71
N ASN A 133 -1.55 -4.37 1.11
CA ASN A 133 -1.67 -5.63 0.36
C ASN A 133 -2.14 -6.79 1.25
N TYR A 134 -1.62 -6.88 2.47
CA TYR A 134 -2.08 -7.84 3.47
C TYR A 134 -3.56 -7.67 3.75
N CYS A 135 -3.99 -6.45 4.09
CA CYS A 135 -5.38 -6.18 4.43
C CYS A 135 -6.35 -6.46 3.29
N LEU A 136 -5.98 -6.15 2.04
CA LEU A 136 -6.79 -6.50 0.87
C LEU A 136 -6.97 -8.02 0.69
N ASN A 137 -5.93 -8.81 0.99
CA ASN A 137 -6.00 -10.27 0.92
C ASN A 137 -6.79 -10.88 2.09
N ASP A 138 -6.70 -10.26 3.26
CA ASP A 138 -7.30 -10.69 4.52
C ASP A 138 -8.81 -10.34 4.59
N LEU A 139 -9.25 -9.32 3.84
CA LEU A 139 -10.63 -8.85 3.82
C LEU A 139 -11.65 -9.95 3.48
N ALA A 140 -11.28 -10.88 2.57
CA ALA A 140 -12.14 -12.01 2.21
C ALA A 140 -12.33 -12.98 3.39
N ASP A 141 -11.24 -13.27 4.11
CA ASP A 141 -11.24 -14.25 5.19
C ASP A 141 -12.00 -13.68 6.41
N GLU A 142 -11.86 -12.39 6.72
CA GLU A 142 -12.66 -11.72 7.75
C GLU A 142 -14.16 -11.64 7.39
N ASN A 143 -14.50 -11.41 6.12
CA ASN A 143 -15.90 -11.43 5.69
C ASN A 143 -16.52 -12.83 5.83
N MET A 144 -15.79 -13.90 5.48
CA MET A 144 -16.24 -15.29 5.70
C MET A 144 -16.49 -15.56 7.18
N LYS A 145 -15.54 -15.17 8.04
CA LYS A 145 -15.64 -15.34 9.49
C LYS A 145 -16.83 -14.59 10.08
N TYR A 146 -17.06 -13.35 9.65
CA TYR A 146 -18.22 -12.56 10.07
C TYR A 146 -19.54 -13.24 9.68
N ASN A 147 -19.67 -13.70 8.44
CA ASN A 147 -20.88 -14.38 7.97
C ASN A 147 -21.11 -15.71 8.69
N TYR A 148 -20.05 -16.46 8.99
CA TYR A 148 -20.14 -17.67 9.80
C TYR A 148 -20.68 -17.37 11.20
N ILE A 149 -20.10 -16.41 11.92
CA ILE A 149 -20.55 -16.02 13.26
C ILE A 149 -21.99 -15.51 13.22
N LYS A 150 -22.35 -14.72 12.20
CA LYS A 150 -23.72 -14.24 12.00
C LYS A 150 -24.69 -15.40 11.81
N SER A 151 -24.32 -16.44 11.06
CA SER A 151 -25.17 -17.62 10.83
C SER A 151 -25.38 -18.49 12.07
N GLN A 152 -24.50 -18.42 13.07
CA GLN A 152 -24.63 -19.16 14.33
C GLN A 152 -25.50 -18.44 15.37
N ASN A 153 -25.74 -17.14 15.19
CA ASN A 153 -26.50 -16.30 16.13
C ASN A 153 -27.92 -16.01 15.63
N VAL A 154 -28.39 -16.75 14.61
CA VAL A 154 -29.76 -16.74 14.06
C VAL A 154 -30.40 -18.09 14.38
#